data_AF-A0A7C1P7D1-F1
#
_entry.id   AF-A0A7C1P7D1-F1
#
_cell.length_a   1.000
_cell.length_b   1.000
_cell.length_c   1.000
_cell.angle_alpha   90.00
_cell.angle_beta   90.00
_cell.angle_gamma   90.00
#
_symmetry.space_group_name_H-M   'P 1'
#
loop_
_entity.id
_entity.type
_entity.pdbx_description
1 polymer ?
#
loop_
_entity_poly.entity_id
_entity_poly.type
_entity_poly.pdbx_seq_one_letter_code
_entity_poly.pdbx_strand_id
1 'polypeptide(L)'
;PVAVVDVVVDKKGTRREAEAYLNYLYSPEGQTLAAKHFYRPSRPDLVAAGSGPELPKLDLITIDDPLFGGWAKAQPEHFGEGGIFDQIYRP
;
A
#
# COMPACT_ATOMS: atom_id res chain seq x y z
N PRO A 1 -0.61 -0.99 1.65
CA PRO A 1 -0.83 -0.52 3.04
C PRO A 1 0.50 -0.60 3.80
N VAL A 2 0.81 0.38 4.63
CA VAL A 2 1.97 0.36 5.55
C VAL A 2 1.45 0.44 6.97
N ALA A 3 2.07 -0.26 7.92
CA ALA A 3 1.57 -0.36 9.28
C ALA A 3 2.70 -0.48 10.31
N VAL A 4 2.45 0.02 11.52
CA VAL A 4 3.26 -0.30 12.71
C VAL A 4 2.75 -1.60 13.30
N VAL A 5 3.67 -2.48 13.71
CA VAL A 5 3.32 -3.71 14.43
C VAL A 5 3.57 -3.48 15.92
N ASP A 6 2.49 -3.29 16.69
CA ASP A 6 2.54 -2.89 18.10
C ASP A 6 3.47 -3.77 18.95
N VAL A 7 3.29 -5.09 18.88
CA VAL A 7 4.08 -6.07 19.64
C VAL A 7 5.58 -5.90 19.41
N VAL A 8 6.00 -5.57 18.18
CA VAL A 8 7.42 -5.44 17.83
C VAL A 8 7.99 -4.14 18.36
N VAL A 9 7.27 -3.03 18.16
CA VAL A 9 7.78 -1.71 18.56
C VAL A 9 7.79 -1.54 20.07
N ASP A 10 6.82 -2.15 20.78
CA ASP A 10 6.78 -2.14 22.25
C ASP A 10 7.92 -2.99 22.82
N LYS A 11 8.17 -4.17 22.24
CA LYS A 11 9.30 -5.02 22.66
C LYS A 11 10.65 -4.35 22.43
N LYS A 12 10.79 -3.56 21.35
CA LYS A 12 12.05 -2.91 20.97
C LYS A 12 12.20 -1.49 21.49
N GLY A 13 11.14 -0.89 22.05
CA GLY A 13 11.14 0.50 22.49
C GLY A 13 11.28 1.51 21.34
N THR A 14 10.85 1.16 20.12
CA THR A 14 11.04 1.98 18.90
C THR A 14 9.73 2.57 18.35
N ARG A 15 8.67 2.61 19.16
CA ARG A 15 7.33 3.03 18.74
C ARG A 15 7.34 4.43 18.14
N ARG A 16 7.94 5.38 18.84
CA ARG A 16 7.98 6.79 18.44
C ARG A 16 8.66 6.96 17.08
N GLU A 17 9.80 6.31 16.88
CA GLU A 17 10.57 6.40 15.64
C GLU A 17 9.84 5.71 14.47
N ALA A 18 9.21 4.57 14.72
CA ALA A 18 8.43 3.85 13.70
C ALA A 18 7.19 4.65 13.26
N GLU A 19 6.45 5.22 14.22
CA GLU A 19 5.30 6.07 13.94
C GLU A 19 5.72 7.35 13.20
N ALA A 20 6.81 8.00 13.63
CA ALA A 20 7.35 9.18 12.95
C ALA A 20 7.75 8.87 11.51
N TYR A 21 8.43 7.74 11.27
CA TYR A 21 8.82 7.31 9.93
C TYR A 21 7.60 7.12 9.02
N LEU A 22 6.58 6.38 9.48
CA LEU A 22 5.38 6.16 8.68
C LEU A 22 4.61 7.47 8.43
N ASN A 23 4.44 8.30 9.45
CA ASN A 23 3.78 9.60 9.29
C ASN A 23 4.52 10.49 8.28
N TYR A 24 5.86 10.45 8.27
CA TYR A 24 6.66 11.23 7.34
C TYR A 24 6.47 10.82 5.88
N LEU A 25 6.16 9.54 5.59
CA LEU A 25 5.83 9.10 4.23
C LEU A 25 4.61 9.86 3.66
N TYR A 26 3.70 10.33 4.52
CA TYR A 26 2.51 11.10 4.14
C TYR A 26 2.69 12.62 4.22
N SER A 27 3.88 13.09 4.58
CA SER A 27 4.24 14.52 4.52
C SER A 27 4.33 15.01 3.07
N PRO A 28 4.28 16.34 2.82
CA PRO A 28 4.51 16.89 1.48
C PRO A 28 5.81 16.40 0.84
N GLU A 29 6.89 16.30 1.63
CA GLU A 29 8.18 15.80 1.16
C GLU A 29 8.13 14.31 0.80
N GLY A 30 7.54 13.48 1.67
CA GLY A 30 7.38 12.04 1.41
C GLY A 30 6.57 11.76 0.14
N GLN A 31 5.48 12.52 -0.06
CA GLN A 31 4.63 12.41 -1.24
C GLN A 31 5.32 12.92 -2.52
N THR A 32 6.12 13.98 -2.41
CA THR A 32 6.92 14.50 -3.53
C THR A 32 7.99 13.49 -3.95
N LEU A 33 8.66 12.84 -3.00
CA LEU A 33 9.60 11.76 -3.28
C LEU A 33 8.89 10.56 -3.93
N ALA A 34 7.71 10.18 -3.45
CA ALA A 34 6.92 9.12 -4.09
C ALA A 34 6.63 9.43 -5.57
N ALA A 35 6.19 10.66 -5.88
CA ALA A 35 5.93 11.10 -7.25
C ALA A 35 7.21 11.07 -8.11
N LYS A 36 8.32 11.60 -7.60
CA LYS A 36 9.62 11.61 -8.28
C LYS A 36 10.09 10.20 -8.64
N HIS A 37 9.79 9.23 -7.78
CA HIS A 37 10.17 7.83 -7.94
C HIS A 37 9.07 6.96 -8.56
N PHE A 38 8.24 7.54 -9.44
CA PHE A 38 7.25 6.84 -10.28
C PHE A 38 6.05 6.22 -9.53
N TYR A 39 5.88 6.49 -8.24
CA TYR A 39 4.69 6.05 -7.50
C TYR A 39 3.55 7.05 -7.65
N ARG A 40 2.30 6.57 -7.57
CA ARG A 40 1.10 7.42 -7.43
C ARG A 40 1.01 7.87 -5.96
N PRO A 41 1.16 9.16 -5.62
CA PRO A 41 1.04 9.64 -4.25
C PRO A 41 -0.37 9.41 -3.71
N SER A 42 -0.49 9.06 -2.43
CA SER A 42 -1.78 8.93 -1.74
C SER A 42 -2.41 10.29 -1.43
N ARG A 43 -1.58 11.35 -1.35
CA ARG A 43 -1.97 12.74 -1.13
C ARG A 43 -1.42 13.61 -2.27
N PRO A 44 -1.96 13.46 -3.50
CA PRO A 44 -1.48 14.21 -4.66
C PRO A 44 -1.71 15.72 -4.51
N ASP A 45 -2.62 16.14 -3.64
CA ASP A 45 -2.87 17.55 -3.26
C ASP A 45 -1.64 18.25 -2.66
N LEU A 46 -0.69 17.49 -2.10
CA LEU A 46 0.52 18.02 -1.47
C LEU A 46 1.72 18.08 -2.41
N VAL A 47 1.58 17.62 -3.66
CA VAL A 47 2.69 17.46 -4.61
C VAL A 47 2.61 18.54 -5.67
N ALA A 48 3.69 19.30 -5.86
CA ALA A 48 3.76 20.31 -6.91
C ALA A 48 3.69 19.67 -8.30
N ALA A 49 3.00 20.32 -9.23
CA ALA A 49 2.92 19.88 -10.62
C ALA A 49 4.34 19.70 -11.22
N GLY A 50 4.57 18.59 -11.93
CA GLY A 50 5.87 18.27 -12.51
C GLY A 50 6.90 17.66 -11.56
N SER A 51 6.55 17.34 -10.30
CA SER A 51 7.45 16.68 -9.34
C SER A 51 7.83 15.23 -9.70
N GLY A 52 7.30 14.69 -10.79
CA GLY A 52 7.53 13.34 -11.25
C GLY A 52 7.00 13.15 -12.68
N PRO A 53 7.22 11.97 -13.26
CA PRO A 53 6.73 11.63 -14.59
C PRO A 53 5.20 11.56 -14.61
N GLU A 54 4.60 11.99 -15.72
CA GLU A 54 3.16 11.83 -15.93
C GLU A 54 2.81 10.35 -16.05
N LEU A 55 1.95 9.88 -15.15
CA LEU A 55 1.44 8.51 -15.18
C LEU A 55 0.13 8.47 -15.97
N PRO A 56 -0.10 7.44 -16.79
CA PRO A 56 -1.31 7.36 -17.61
C PRO A 56 -2.57 7.34 -16.75
N LYS A 57 -3.66 7.88 -17.29
CA LYS A 57 -4.98 7.70 -16.68
C LYS A 57 -5.44 6.25 -16.92
N LEU A 58 -5.87 5.59 -15.86
CA LEU A 58 -6.31 4.19 -15.88
C LEU A 58 -7.67 4.08 -15.20
N ASP A 59 -8.51 3.18 -15.69
CA ASP A 59 -9.69 2.73 -14.97
C ASP A 59 -9.25 1.63 -13.99
N LEU A 60 -9.45 1.88 -12.70
CA LEU A 60 -8.96 1.03 -11.61
C LEU A 60 -10.12 0.53 -10.75
N ILE A 61 -10.01 -0.70 -10.29
CA ILE A 61 -10.87 -1.27 -9.23
C ILE A 61 -10.07 -1.42 -7.94
N THR A 62 -10.75 -1.35 -6.80
CA THR A 62 -10.13 -1.53 -5.50
C THR A 62 -10.32 -2.95 -5.00
N ILE A 63 -9.52 -3.38 -4.02
CA ILE A 63 -9.71 -4.68 -3.38
C ILE A 63 -11.03 -4.76 -2.60
N ASP A 64 -11.60 -3.62 -2.21
CA ASP A 64 -12.88 -3.54 -1.48
C ASP A 64 -14.10 -3.60 -2.42
N ASP A 65 -13.88 -3.63 -3.74
CA ASP A 65 -14.94 -3.84 -4.72
C ASP A 65 -15.73 -5.13 -4.38
N PRO A 66 -17.07 -5.15 -4.52
CA PRO A 66 -17.90 -6.33 -4.24
C PRO A 66 -17.46 -7.63 -4.93
N LEU A 67 -16.72 -7.54 -6.04
CA LEU A 67 -16.10 -8.68 -6.72
C LEU A 67 -15.11 -9.43 -5.82
N PHE A 68 -14.40 -8.73 -4.93
CA PHE A 68 -13.37 -9.31 -4.05
C PHE A 68 -13.75 -9.24 -2.56
N GLY A 69 -14.41 -8.16 -2.12
CA GLY A 69 -14.88 -7.99 -0.75
C GLY A 69 -13.77 -7.77 0.29
N GLY A 70 -12.62 -7.22 -0.12
CA GLY A 70 -11.50 -6.89 0.75
C GLY A 70 -10.53 -8.05 0.99
N TRP A 71 -9.34 -7.72 1.51
CA TRP A 71 -8.25 -8.69 1.70
C TRP A 71 -8.60 -9.87 2.62
N ALA A 72 -9.46 -9.67 3.62
CA ALA A 72 -9.88 -10.73 4.53
C ALA A 72 -10.65 -11.87 3.82
N LYS A 73 -11.30 -11.56 2.69
CA LYS A 73 -12.00 -12.54 1.85
C LYS A 73 -11.13 -12.99 0.68
N ALA A 74 -10.55 -12.03 -0.05
CA ALA A 74 -9.77 -12.32 -1.25
C ALA A 74 -8.53 -13.19 -0.97
N GLN A 75 -7.83 -12.96 0.14
CA GLN A 75 -6.62 -13.71 0.47
C GLN A 75 -6.87 -15.21 0.67
N PRO A 76 -7.78 -15.66 1.56
CA PRO A 76 -8.02 -17.10 1.74
C PRO A 76 -8.67 -17.76 0.53
N GLU A 77 -9.59 -17.08 -0.16
CA GLU A 77 -10.32 -17.65 -1.31
C GLU A 77 -9.39 -17.92 -2.50
N HIS A 78 -8.51 -16.95 -2.82
CA HIS A 78 -7.65 -17.06 -3.99
C HIS A 78 -6.28 -17.65 -3.69
N PHE A 79 -5.68 -17.33 -2.54
CA PHE A 79 -4.27 -17.61 -2.25
C PHE A 79 -4.05 -18.38 -0.93
N GLY A 80 -5.11 -18.78 -0.25
CA GLY A 80 -5.02 -19.69 0.89
C GLY A 80 -4.69 -21.11 0.42
N GLU A 81 -4.38 -21.98 1.39
CA GLU A 81 -4.16 -23.41 1.12
C GLU A 81 -5.40 -24.04 0.46
N GLY A 82 -5.23 -24.63 -0.72
CA GLY A 82 -6.33 -25.19 -1.52
C GLY A 82 -7.21 -24.14 -2.23
N GLY A 83 -6.79 -22.87 -2.18
CA GLY A 83 -7.46 -21.75 -2.83
C GLY A 83 -7.42 -21.85 -4.36
N ILE A 84 -8.04 -20.88 -5.03
CA ILE A 84 -8.19 -20.90 -6.49
C ILE A 84 -6.84 -20.96 -7.21
N PHE A 85 -5.81 -20.26 -6.70
CA PHE A 85 -4.48 -20.29 -7.30
C PHE A 85 -3.90 -21.71 -7.36
N ASP A 86 -3.99 -22.48 -6.27
CA ASP A 86 -3.49 -23.86 -6.22
C ASP A 86 -4.20 -24.78 -7.23
N GLN A 87 -5.47 -24.52 -7.50
CA GLN A 87 -6.27 -25.31 -8.45
C GLN A 87 -5.90 -25.05 -9.91
N ILE A 88 -5.47 -23.83 -10.22
CA ILE A 88 -5.11 -23.42 -11.59
C ILE A 88 -3.61 -23.51 -11.86
N TYR A 89 -2.79 -23.52 -10.83
CA TYR A 89 -1.34 -23.59 -10.95
C TYR A 89 -0.92 -24.98 -11.43
N ARG A 90 -0.26 -25.01 -12.61
CA ARG A 90 0.41 -26.19 -13.15
C ARG A 90 1.90 -25.87 -13.28
N PRO A 91 2.78 -26.64 -12.65
CA PRO A 91 4.23 -26.39 -12.69
C PRO A 91 4.81 -26.59 -14.09
#